data_AF-J5RUE5-F1
#
_entry.id   AF-J5RUE5-F1
#
_cell.length_a   1.000
_cell.length_b   1.000
_cell.length_c   1.000
_cell.angle_alpha   90.00
_cell.angle_beta   90.00
_cell.angle_gamma   90.00
#
_symmetry.space_group_name_H-M   'P 1'
#
loop_
_entity.id
_entity.type
_entity.pdbx_description
1 polymer ?
#
loop_
_entity_poly.entity_id
_entity_poly.type
_entity_poly.pdbx_seq_one_letter_code
_entity_poly.pdbx_strand_id
1 'polypeptide(L)'
;MKHVVKRSHAIRIIAALGIVGLWVFFSSNELSISTPNLIKEPGTKEAQEAAAWKNEARLKEIEQQTIMPLMGDDKVKKEVGRASWKYFHTLLARFPDEPTAQEREKLDTFIKLYAELYPCGECSYHFVKLIEKFPIQTSSRTAAAMWGCHMHNKVNEYLKKEIYDCATILEDYDCGCSGDDGKKVSLDKEGKQLG
;
A
#
# COMPACT_ATOMS: atom_id res chain seq x y z
N MET A 1 70.45 7.37 10.43
CA MET A 1 69.06 6.95 10.77
C MET A 1 68.12 8.09 11.19
N LYS A 2 68.50 9.04 12.06
CA LYS A 2 67.58 10.10 12.57
C LYS A 2 67.02 11.07 11.51
N HIS A 3 67.75 11.35 10.43
CA HIS A 3 67.31 12.24 9.34
C HIS A 3 66.18 11.66 8.46
N VAL A 4 66.15 10.33 8.29
CA VAL A 4 65.14 9.64 7.46
C VAL A 4 63.78 9.63 8.16
N VAL A 5 63.78 9.46 9.49
CA VAL A 5 62.58 9.47 10.32
C VAL A 5 61.93 10.87 10.37
N LYS A 6 62.74 11.94 10.46
CA LYS A 6 62.22 13.32 10.41
C LYS A 6 61.58 13.66 9.05
N ARG A 7 62.16 13.19 7.93
CA ARG A 7 61.56 13.34 6.59
C ARG A 7 60.24 12.58 6.47
N SER A 8 60.15 11.37 7.01
CA SER A 8 58.91 10.57 7.04
C SER A 8 57.78 11.23 7.84
N HIS A 9 58.09 11.81 9.01
CA HIS A 9 57.11 12.55 9.80
C HIS A 9 56.66 13.86 9.12
N ALA A 10 57.59 14.60 8.51
CA ALA A 10 57.24 15.82 7.76
C ALA A 10 56.31 15.50 6.57
N ILE A 11 56.55 14.41 5.84
CA ILE A 11 55.69 13.97 4.74
C ILE A 11 54.28 13.58 5.25
N ARG A 12 54.19 12.88 6.39
CA ARG A 12 52.90 12.51 7.00
C ARG A 12 52.10 13.73 7.45
N ILE A 13 52.76 14.74 8.00
CA ILE A 13 52.10 15.99 8.43
C ILE A 13 51.61 16.78 7.21
N ILE A 14 52.43 16.91 6.16
CA ILE A 14 52.03 17.60 4.93
C ILE A 14 50.86 16.88 4.25
N ALA A 15 50.87 15.54 4.21
CA ALA A 15 49.76 14.76 3.69
C ALA A 15 48.48 14.94 4.53
N ALA A 16 48.58 14.95 5.86
CA ALA A 16 47.44 15.18 6.74
C ALA A 16 46.86 16.59 6.58
N LEU A 17 47.71 17.63 6.48
CA LEU A 17 47.27 19.00 6.22
C LEU A 17 46.66 19.15 4.83
N GLY A 18 47.18 18.44 3.83
CA GLY A 18 46.61 18.37 2.49
C GLY A 18 45.21 17.73 2.48
N ILE A 19 45.02 16.64 3.21
CA ILE A 19 43.71 15.96 3.34
C ILE A 19 42.71 16.85 4.08
N VAL A 20 43.12 17.50 5.18
CA VAL A 20 42.25 18.44 5.92
C VAL A 20 41.93 19.66 5.06
N GLY A 21 42.90 20.21 4.32
CA GLY A 21 42.68 21.31 3.39
C GLY A 21 41.73 20.94 2.25
N LEU A 22 41.86 19.74 1.69
CA LEU A 22 40.93 19.19 0.69
C LEU A 22 39.53 18.97 1.30
N TRP A 23 39.44 18.45 2.52
CA TRP A 23 38.16 18.26 3.21
C TRP A 23 37.49 19.59 3.51
N VAL A 24 38.24 20.61 3.96
CA VAL A 24 37.72 21.97 4.18
C VAL A 24 37.34 22.63 2.86
N PHE A 25 38.15 22.50 1.81
CA PHE A 25 37.82 23.06 0.49
C PHE A 25 36.58 22.39 -0.12
N PHE A 26 36.44 21.06 -0.04
CA PHE A 26 35.25 20.34 -0.51
C PHE A 26 34.04 20.49 0.43
N SER A 27 34.22 20.77 1.72
CA SER A 27 33.11 21.04 2.64
C SER A 27 32.64 22.50 2.60
N SER A 28 33.52 23.44 2.25
CA SER A 28 33.21 24.87 2.14
C SER A 28 32.73 25.27 0.75
N ASN A 29 33.11 24.50 -0.28
CA ASN A 29 32.65 24.71 -1.64
C ASN A 29 31.40 23.85 -1.84
N GLU A 30 30.22 24.42 -1.58
CA GLU A 30 28.94 23.82 -1.96
C GLU A 30 29.00 23.46 -3.44
N LEU A 31 29.01 22.16 -3.74
CA LEU A 31 28.74 21.63 -5.07
C LEU A 31 27.33 22.08 -5.43
N SER A 32 27.26 23.17 -6.21
CA SER A 32 26.07 23.65 -6.89
C SER A 32 25.65 22.64 -7.96
N ILE A 33 25.13 21.50 -7.51
CA ILE A 33 24.24 20.67 -8.31
C ILE A 33 22.86 21.29 -8.13
N SER A 34 22.39 21.99 -9.15
CA SER A 34 20.98 22.34 -9.28
C SER A 34 20.12 21.08 -9.21
N THR A 35 19.62 20.75 -8.03
CA THR A 35 18.39 19.99 -7.87
C THR A 35 17.23 20.97 -7.95
N PRO A 36 16.34 20.86 -8.95
CA PRO A 36 15.09 21.60 -8.90
C PRO A 36 14.22 20.98 -7.80
N ASN A 37 13.79 21.82 -6.86
CA ASN A 37 12.77 21.55 -5.84
C ASN A 37 13.15 20.62 -4.68
N LEU A 38 13.94 21.14 -3.73
CA LEU A 38 13.75 20.85 -2.30
C LEU A 38 13.79 22.17 -1.48
N ILE A 39 13.06 23.20 -1.94
CA ILE A 39 12.44 24.10 -0.98
C ILE A 39 11.21 23.34 -0.49
N LYS A 40 11.29 22.78 0.72
CA LYS A 40 10.08 22.53 1.50
C LYS A 40 9.58 23.93 1.86
N GLU A 41 8.84 24.55 0.94
CA GLU A 41 8.02 25.71 1.25
C GLU A 41 7.19 25.27 2.47
N PRO A 42 7.34 25.90 3.63
CA PRO A 42 6.37 25.71 4.69
C PRO A 42 5.11 26.37 4.13
N GLY A 43 4.26 25.57 3.47
CA GLY A 43 3.00 26.05 2.93
C GLY A 43 2.37 26.94 3.99
N THR A 44 2.02 28.16 3.60
CA THR A 44 1.53 29.20 4.52
C THR A 44 0.47 28.59 5.44
N LYS A 45 0.41 29.01 6.71
CA LYS A 45 -0.60 28.51 7.66
C LYS A 45 -2.01 28.51 7.04
N GLU A 46 -2.30 29.54 6.24
CA GLU A 46 -3.52 29.68 5.44
C GLU A 46 -3.73 28.55 4.41
N ALA A 47 -2.68 28.12 3.70
CA ALA A 47 -2.77 26.99 2.76
C ALA A 47 -2.98 25.65 3.48
N GLN A 48 -2.37 25.48 4.65
CA GLN A 48 -2.56 24.29 5.49
C GLN A 48 -3.97 24.25 6.10
N GLU A 49 -4.45 25.38 6.60
CA GLU A 49 -5.81 25.54 7.15
C GLU A 49 -6.87 25.36 6.06
N ALA A 50 -6.67 25.91 4.87
CA ALA A 50 -7.56 25.71 3.73
C ALA A 50 -7.59 24.23 3.28
N ALA A 51 -6.45 23.54 3.31
CA ALA A 51 -6.38 22.10 3.02
C ALA A 51 -7.07 21.26 4.10
N ALA A 52 -6.91 21.62 5.37
CA ALA A 52 -7.56 20.96 6.50
C ALA A 52 -9.10 21.11 6.42
N TRP A 53 -9.58 22.33 6.17
CA TRP A 53 -11.01 22.60 5.97
C TRP A 53 -11.61 21.81 4.81
N LYS A 54 -10.90 21.77 3.67
CA LYS A 54 -11.33 20.97 2.51
C LYS A 54 -11.42 19.48 2.85
N ASN A 55 -10.47 18.96 3.61
CA ASN A 55 -10.53 17.57 4.09
C ASN A 55 -11.71 17.35 5.04
N GLU A 56 -11.96 18.26 5.98
CA GLU A 56 -13.07 18.14 6.93
C GLU A 56 -14.43 18.17 6.21
N ALA A 57 -14.63 19.09 5.28
CA ALA A 57 -15.85 19.18 4.49
C ALA A 57 -16.09 17.91 3.66
N ARG A 58 -15.03 17.38 3.04
CA ARG A 58 -15.10 16.12 2.28
C ARG A 58 -15.44 14.93 3.17
N LEU A 59 -14.86 14.85 4.37
CA LEU A 59 -15.14 13.76 5.30
C LEU A 59 -16.60 13.80 5.80
N LYS A 60 -17.15 14.99 6.07
CA LYS A 60 -18.56 15.17 6.42
C LYS A 60 -19.49 14.73 5.29
N GLU A 61 -19.13 15.05 4.04
CA GLU A 61 -19.90 14.62 2.87
C GLU A 61 -19.88 13.08 2.73
N ILE A 62 -18.71 12.45 2.91
CA ILE A 62 -18.57 10.99 2.89
C ILE A 62 -19.44 10.36 3.98
N GLU A 63 -19.35 10.88 5.21
CA GLU A 63 -20.12 10.37 6.36
C GLU A 63 -21.63 10.43 6.13
N GLN A 64 -22.12 11.43 5.40
CA GLN A 64 -23.54 11.55 5.04
C GLN A 64 -23.98 10.55 3.94
N GLN A 65 -23.05 10.03 3.15
CA GLN A 65 -23.31 9.14 2.02
C GLN A 65 -23.07 7.65 2.36
N THR A 66 -22.52 7.34 3.53
CA THR A 66 -22.15 5.98 3.92
C THR A 66 -23.00 5.48 5.07
N ILE A 67 -23.28 4.17 5.10
CA ILE A 67 -24.03 3.55 6.20
C ILE A 67 -23.16 3.50 7.47
N MET A 68 -21.88 3.15 7.31
CA MET A 68 -20.92 3.04 8.41
C MET A 68 -20.24 4.38 8.68
N PRO A 69 -19.94 4.71 9.95
CA PRO A 69 -19.22 5.93 10.29
C PRO A 69 -17.77 5.89 9.81
N LEU A 70 -17.11 7.05 9.79
CA LEU A 70 -15.68 7.16 9.53
C LEU A 70 -14.85 6.39 10.58
N MET A 71 -13.73 5.81 10.16
CA MET A 71 -12.86 5.05 11.06
C MET A 71 -11.54 5.80 11.34
N GLY A 72 -11.55 6.56 12.44
CA GLY A 72 -10.43 7.43 12.82
C GLY A 72 -9.20 6.74 13.41
N ASP A 73 -9.34 5.54 14.00
CA ASP A 73 -8.19 4.78 14.51
C ASP A 73 -7.52 3.99 13.39
N ASP A 74 -6.35 4.46 12.95
CA ASP A 74 -5.59 3.85 11.86
C ASP A 74 -5.06 2.44 12.17
N LYS A 75 -4.80 2.09 13.43
CA LYS A 75 -4.33 0.75 13.79
C LYS A 75 -5.48 -0.24 13.65
N VAL A 76 -6.63 0.08 14.25
CA VAL A 76 -7.84 -0.74 14.14
C VAL A 76 -8.28 -0.85 12.68
N LYS A 77 -8.22 0.25 11.91
CA LYS A 77 -8.53 0.24 10.47
C LYS A 77 -7.67 -0.73 9.68
N LYS A 78 -6.37 -0.79 9.94
CA LYS A 78 -5.46 -1.75 9.30
C LYS A 78 -5.74 -3.18 9.72
N GLU A 79 -6.03 -3.42 11.00
CA GLU A 79 -6.36 -4.77 11.49
C GLU A 79 -7.65 -5.30 10.85
N VAL A 80 -8.69 -4.47 10.81
CA VAL A 80 -9.95 -4.77 10.12
C VAL A 80 -9.72 -4.98 8.63
N GLY A 81 -8.93 -4.12 7.98
CA GLY A 81 -8.51 -4.25 6.57
C GLY A 81 -7.90 -5.62 6.28
N ARG A 82 -6.89 -6.02 7.07
CA ARG A 82 -6.20 -7.32 6.91
C ARG A 82 -7.14 -8.50 7.10
N ALA A 83 -7.96 -8.50 8.15
CA ALA A 83 -8.93 -9.57 8.40
C ALA A 83 -9.98 -9.65 7.28
N SER A 84 -10.41 -8.50 6.79
CA SER A 84 -11.40 -8.38 5.71
C SER A 84 -10.88 -8.93 4.40
N TRP A 85 -9.65 -8.57 4.01
CA TRP A 85 -9.01 -9.11 2.80
C TRP A 85 -8.77 -10.60 2.88
N LYS A 86 -8.41 -11.12 4.06
CA LYS A 86 -8.29 -12.57 4.27
C LYS A 86 -9.60 -13.28 3.93
N TYR A 87 -10.68 -12.85 4.56
CA TYR A 87 -12.00 -13.43 4.32
C TYR A 87 -12.43 -13.27 2.87
N PHE A 88 -12.27 -12.07 2.30
CA PHE A 88 -12.68 -11.74 0.94
C PHE A 88 -11.99 -12.62 -0.11
N HIS A 89 -10.66 -12.68 -0.10
CA HIS A 89 -9.91 -13.49 -1.07
C HIS A 89 -10.16 -14.99 -0.87
N THR A 90 -10.29 -15.44 0.39
CA THR A 90 -10.65 -16.84 0.66
C THR A 90 -12.05 -17.16 0.12
N LEU A 91 -13.05 -16.29 0.29
CA LEU A 91 -14.39 -16.49 -0.27
C LEU A 91 -14.34 -16.64 -1.79
N LEU A 92 -13.61 -15.76 -2.48
CA LEU A 92 -13.51 -15.79 -3.94
C LEU A 92 -12.75 -17.03 -4.43
N ALA A 93 -11.68 -17.44 -3.74
CA ALA A 93 -10.94 -18.66 -4.06
C ALA A 93 -11.74 -19.96 -3.80
N ARG A 94 -12.86 -19.88 -3.08
CA ARG A 94 -13.78 -21.00 -2.80
C ARG A 94 -15.02 -20.99 -3.69
N PHE A 95 -15.20 -19.96 -4.51
CA PHE A 95 -16.34 -19.87 -5.41
C PHE A 95 -16.31 -21.04 -6.43
N PRO A 96 -17.44 -21.55 -6.94
CA PRO A 96 -17.44 -22.67 -7.87
C PRO A 96 -16.68 -22.36 -9.17
N ASP A 97 -16.02 -23.36 -9.75
CA ASP A 97 -15.41 -23.22 -11.08
C ASP A 97 -16.48 -23.05 -12.17
N GLU A 98 -17.62 -23.75 -12.00
CA GLU A 98 -18.80 -23.69 -12.86
C GLU A 98 -20.04 -23.25 -12.07
N PRO A 99 -20.19 -21.95 -11.75
CA PRO A 99 -21.29 -21.46 -10.92
C PRO A 99 -22.61 -21.40 -11.69
N THR A 100 -23.69 -21.78 -11.01
CA THR A 100 -25.06 -21.58 -11.49
C THR A 100 -25.41 -20.09 -11.60
N ALA A 101 -26.40 -19.73 -12.41
CA ALA A 101 -26.86 -18.34 -12.53
C ALA A 101 -27.23 -17.72 -11.17
N GLN A 102 -27.83 -18.51 -10.27
CA GLN A 102 -28.21 -18.04 -8.94
C GLN A 102 -26.98 -17.79 -8.05
N GLU A 103 -25.96 -18.64 -8.09
CA GLU A 103 -24.71 -18.42 -7.33
C GLU A 103 -23.97 -17.17 -7.80
N ARG A 104 -23.99 -16.92 -9.12
CA ARG A 104 -23.42 -15.70 -9.71
C ARG A 104 -24.12 -14.44 -9.22
N GLU A 105 -25.45 -14.45 -9.19
CA GLU A 105 -26.26 -13.34 -8.67
C GLU A 105 -26.05 -13.14 -7.16
N LYS A 106 -25.92 -14.22 -6.39
CA LYS A 106 -25.59 -14.16 -4.96
C LYS A 106 -24.23 -13.51 -4.72
N LEU A 107 -23.20 -13.89 -5.48
CA LEU A 107 -21.87 -13.28 -5.36
C LEU A 107 -21.89 -11.79 -5.72
N ASP A 108 -22.57 -11.43 -6.81
CA ASP A 108 -22.73 -10.02 -7.21
C ASP A 108 -23.41 -9.19 -6.12
N THR A 109 -24.55 -9.68 -5.61
CA THR A 109 -25.29 -9.03 -4.52
C THR A 109 -24.45 -8.94 -3.25
N PHE A 110 -23.75 -10.03 -2.89
CA PHE A 110 -22.88 -10.07 -1.73
C PHE A 110 -21.79 -9.00 -1.79
N ILE A 111 -21.11 -8.83 -2.94
CA ILE A 111 -20.05 -7.82 -3.10
C ILE A 111 -20.58 -6.39 -2.95
N LYS A 112 -21.78 -6.11 -3.47
CA LYS A 112 -22.44 -4.81 -3.29
C LYS A 112 -22.74 -4.53 -1.82
N LEU A 113 -23.37 -5.48 -1.14
CA LEU A 113 -23.67 -5.37 0.29
C LEU A 113 -22.40 -5.27 1.14
N TYR A 114 -21.36 -6.03 0.80
CA TYR A 114 -20.06 -5.98 1.46
C TYR A 114 -19.43 -4.58 1.34
N ALA A 115 -19.51 -3.95 0.17
CA ALA A 115 -19.00 -2.60 -0.03
C ALA A 115 -19.78 -1.54 0.76
N GLU A 116 -21.11 -1.60 0.72
CA GLU A 116 -22.00 -0.67 1.42
C GLU A 116 -21.91 -0.78 2.95
N LEU A 117 -21.69 -2.00 3.46
CA LEU A 117 -21.64 -2.30 4.90
C LEU A 117 -20.21 -2.43 5.45
N TYR A 118 -19.19 -2.08 4.67
CA TYR A 118 -17.81 -2.15 5.13
C TYR A 118 -17.61 -1.20 6.32
N PRO A 119 -17.08 -1.65 7.47
CA PRO A 119 -17.08 -0.90 8.75
C PRO A 119 -16.02 0.22 8.79
N CYS A 120 -15.91 1.02 7.74
CA CYS A 120 -15.10 2.21 7.62
C CYS A 120 -15.73 3.08 6.52
N GLY A 121 -16.35 4.19 6.89
CA GLY A 121 -17.13 5.05 5.98
C GLY A 121 -16.32 5.50 4.78
N GLU A 122 -15.11 6.04 4.98
CA GLU A 122 -14.27 6.46 3.86
C GLU A 122 -13.85 5.28 2.96
N CYS A 123 -13.59 4.11 3.54
CA CYS A 123 -13.24 2.91 2.80
C CYS A 123 -14.42 2.42 1.97
N SER A 124 -15.62 2.35 2.57
CA SER A 124 -16.87 1.97 1.92
C SER A 124 -17.19 2.88 0.74
N TYR A 125 -17.17 4.20 0.95
CA TYR A 125 -17.42 5.19 -0.09
C TYR A 125 -16.52 4.97 -1.31
N HIS A 126 -15.22 4.81 -1.09
CA HIS A 126 -14.27 4.58 -2.17
C HIS A 126 -14.48 3.22 -2.84
N PHE A 127 -14.74 2.16 -2.07
CA PHE A 127 -14.89 0.81 -2.61
C PHE A 127 -16.19 0.66 -3.41
N VAL A 128 -17.30 1.26 -2.99
CA VAL A 128 -18.55 1.34 -3.76
C VAL A 128 -18.29 1.95 -5.14
N LYS A 129 -17.57 3.08 -5.21
CA LYS A 129 -17.21 3.70 -6.51
C LYS A 129 -16.31 2.82 -7.37
N LEU A 130 -15.41 2.06 -6.75
CA LEU A 130 -14.58 1.11 -7.49
C LEU A 130 -15.41 -0.03 -8.09
N ILE A 131 -16.32 -0.64 -7.33
CA ILE A 131 -17.14 -1.77 -7.83
C ILE A 131 -18.21 -1.33 -8.84
N GLU A 132 -18.69 -0.08 -8.77
CA GLU A 132 -19.53 0.53 -9.82
C GLU A 132 -18.78 0.60 -11.16
N LYS A 133 -17.49 0.98 -11.11
CA LYS A 133 -16.64 1.12 -12.31
C LYS A 133 -16.11 -0.22 -12.81
N PHE A 134 -15.84 -1.15 -11.90
CA PHE A 134 -15.24 -2.45 -12.18
C PHE A 134 -16.10 -3.55 -11.53
N PRO A 135 -17.26 -3.89 -12.12
CA PRO A 135 -18.16 -4.87 -11.54
C PRO A 135 -17.50 -6.25 -11.42
N ILE A 136 -17.87 -7.00 -10.38
CA ILE A 136 -17.37 -8.34 -10.09
C ILE A 136 -17.58 -9.29 -11.28
N GLN A 137 -16.53 -10.04 -11.60
CA GLN A 137 -16.57 -11.08 -12.63
C GLN A 137 -16.95 -12.41 -11.98
N THR A 138 -18.21 -12.83 -12.17
CA THR A 138 -18.78 -14.00 -11.50
C THR A 138 -18.81 -15.26 -12.37
N SER A 139 -18.15 -15.28 -13.53
CA SER A 139 -18.27 -16.41 -14.47
C SER A 139 -17.63 -17.71 -13.99
N SER A 140 -16.65 -17.65 -13.07
CA SER A 140 -15.96 -18.80 -12.49
C SER A 140 -15.17 -18.37 -11.24
N ARG A 141 -14.67 -19.34 -10.47
CA ARG A 141 -13.70 -19.15 -9.39
C ARG A 141 -12.52 -18.27 -9.80
N THR A 142 -11.87 -18.62 -10.91
CA THR A 142 -10.68 -17.92 -11.40
C THR A 142 -11.01 -16.47 -11.75
N ALA A 143 -12.14 -16.23 -12.44
CA ALA A 143 -12.56 -14.87 -12.80
C ALA A 143 -12.83 -14.02 -11.55
N ALA A 144 -13.50 -14.60 -10.54
CA ALA A 144 -13.81 -13.93 -9.29
C ALA A 144 -12.55 -13.60 -8.48
N ALA A 145 -11.64 -14.57 -8.29
CA ALA A 145 -10.40 -14.39 -7.54
C ALA A 145 -9.44 -13.38 -8.22
N MET A 146 -9.28 -13.46 -9.54
CA MET A 146 -8.47 -12.51 -10.30
C MET A 146 -9.04 -11.09 -10.21
N TRP A 147 -10.37 -10.94 -10.34
CA TRP A 147 -11.01 -9.65 -10.12
C TRP A 147 -10.72 -9.14 -8.70
N GLY A 148 -10.86 -9.98 -7.69
CA GLY A 148 -10.59 -9.62 -6.29
C GLY A 148 -9.17 -9.10 -6.10
N CYS A 149 -8.18 -9.77 -6.68
CA CYS A 149 -6.78 -9.32 -6.65
C CYS A 149 -6.59 -7.95 -7.30
N HIS A 150 -7.17 -7.75 -8.50
CA HIS A 150 -7.07 -6.46 -9.19
C HIS A 150 -7.75 -5.33 -8.41
N MET A 151 -8.89 -5.59 -7.77
CA MET A 151 -9.57 -4.62 -6.91
C MET A 151 -8.74 -4.26 -5.68
N HIS A 152 -8.13 -5.25 -5.03
CA HIS A 152 -7.21 -5.01 -3.93
C HIS A 152 -6.01 -4.15 -4.41
N ASN A 153 -5.50 -4.41 -5.61
CA ASN A 153 -4.44 -3.57 -6.20
C ASN A 153 -4.89 -2.14 -6.52
N LYS A 154 -6.16 -1.90 -6.84
CA LYS A 154 -6.69 -0.52 -6.94
C LYS A 154 -6.68 0.20 -5.61
N VAL A 155 -6.98 -0.50 -4.52
CA VAL A 155 -6.84 0.04 -3.17
C VAL A 155 -5.36 0.27 -2.82
N ASN A 156 -4.46 -0.66 -3.17
CA ASN A 156 -3.03 -0.48 -2.99
C ASN A 156 -2.51 0.75 -3.73
N GLU A 157 -2.88 0.92 -5.00
CA GLU A 157 -2.52 2.09 -5.80
C GLU A 157 -3.01 3.40 -5.14
N TYR A 158 -4.26 3.43 -4.69
CA TYR A 158 -4.83 4.58 -3.97
C TYR A 158 -4.06 4.89 -2.67
N LEU A 159 -3.68 3.86 -1.92
CA LEU A 159 -2.91 3.95 -0.69
C LEU A 159 -1.39 4.05 -0.91
N LYS A 160 -0.93 4.11 -2.16
CA LYS A 160 0.49 4.17 -2.56
C LYS A 160 1.33 2.99 -2.01
N LYS A 161 0.74 1.80 -2.02
CA LYS A 161 1.38 0.53 -1.67
C LYS A 161 1.93 -0.16 -2.94
N GLU A 162 2.80 -1.13 -2.74
CA GLU A 162 3.29 -1.99 -3.83
C GLU A 162 2.15 -2.77 -4.47
N ILE A 163 2.26 -3.01 -5.78
CA ILE A 163 1.32 -3.84 -6.51
C ILE A 163 1.64 -5.31 -6.22
N TYR A 164 0.60 -6.07 -5.89
CA TYR A 164 0.68 -7.50 -5.69
C TYR A 164 0.57 -8.25 -7.01
N ASP A 165 1.40 -9.27 -7.19
CA ASP A 165 1.34 -10.16 -8.36
C ASP A 165 0.17 -11.15 -8.23
N CYS A 166 -0.83 -11.01 -9.10
CA CYS A 166 -2.02 -11.84 -9.10
C CYS A 166 -1.82 -13.24 -9.70
N ALA A 167 -0.63 -13.55 -10.26
CA ALA A 167 -0.40 -14.81 -10.97
C ALA A 167 -0.64 -16.07 -10.12
N THR A 168 -0.48 -15.98 -8.80
CA THR A 168 -0.65 -17.10 -7.86
C THR A 168 -1.81 -16.90 -6.87
N ILE A 169 -2.81 -16.07 -7.21
CA ILE A 169 -3.84 -15.65 -6.24
C ILE A 169 -4.64 -16.82 -5.63
N LEU A 170 -4.90 -17.88 -6.41
CA LEU A 170 -5.65 -19.06 -5.94
C LEU A 170 -4.80 -19.93 -5.02
N GLU A 171 -3.50 -20.02 -5.28
CA GLU A 171 -2.54 -20.73 -4.43
C GLU A 171 -2.26 -19.96 -3.13
N ASP A 172 -2.19 -18.64 -3.22
CA ASP A 172 -1.90 -17.75 -2.10
C ASP A 172 -3.06 -17.71 -1.10
N TYR A 173 -4.29 -17.85 -1.59
CA TYR A 173 -5.51 -17.98 -0.79
C TYR A 173 -6.12 -19.37 -0.92
N ASP A 174 -5.39 -20.35 -0.39
CA ASP A 174 -5.76 -21.76 -0.38
C ASP A 174 -7.27 -21.98 -0.16
N CYS A 175 -7.90 -22.58 -1.18
CA CYS A 175 -9.29 -22.98 -1.13
C CYS A 175 -9.55 -24.08 -0.09
N GLY A 176 -8.53 -24.49 0.69
CA GLY A 176 -8.61 -25.51 1.75
C GLY A 176 -9.28 -26.78 1.25
N CYS A 177 -9.25 -26.96 -0.06
CA CYS A 177 -9.75 -28.12 -0.76
C CYS A 177 -8.59 -29.09 -0.65
N SER A 178 -8.53 -29.82 0.46
CA SER A 178 -7.49 -30.82 0.68
C SER A 178 -7.48 -31.80 -0.49
N GLY A 179 -6.55 -31.62 -1.41
CA GLY A 179 -6.07 -32.63 -2.37
C GLY A 179 -4.71 -33.14 -1.88
N ASP A 180 -4.39 -34.40 -2.18
CA ASP A 180 -3.27 -35.20 -1.67
C ASP A 180 -1.84 -34.69 -1.96
N ASP A 181 -1.65 -33.40 -2.22
CA ASP A 181 -0.39 -32.81 -2.65
C ASP A 181 0.05 -31.62 -1.78
N GLY A 182 0.01 -31.83 -0.45
CA GLY A 182 1.08 -31.48 0.49
C GLY A 182 1.66 -30.04 0.54
N LYS A 183 1.10 -29.06 -0.18
CA LYS A 183 1.61 -27.69 -0.19
C LYS A 183 0.95 -26.88 0.91
N LYS A 184 1.67 -26.75 2.01
CA LYS A 184 1.30 -25.91 3.15
C LYS A 184 1.22 -24.43 2.75
N VAL A 185 0.16 -23.80 3.26
CA VAL A 185 -0.13 -22.35 3.22
C VAL A 185 1.09 -21.49 3.56
N SER A 186 1.41 -20.50 2.73
CA SER A 186 2.31 -19.41 3.13
C SER A 186 1.50 -18.23 3.67
N LEU A 187 1.16 -18.26 4.96
CA LEU A 187 0.59 -17.10 5.68
C LEU A 187 1.50 -15.86 5.59
N ASP A 188 2.78 -16.08 5.26
CA ASP A 188 3.82 -15.06 5.14
C ASP A 188 3.58 -14.08 3.97
N LYS A 189 2.86 -14.47 2.91
CA LYS A 189 2.59 -13.60 1.76
C LYS A 189 1.49 -12.57 2.03
N GLU A 190 0.51 -12.91 2.87
CA GLU A 190 -0.51 -11.97 3.34
C GLU A 190 0.07 -10.88 4.27
N GLY A 191 1.19 -11.17 4.93
CA GLY A 191 2.04 -10.17 5.59
C GLY A 191 2.58 -9.12 4.62
N LYS A 192 2.93 -9.52 3.38
CA LYS A 192 3.46 -8.62 2.35
C LYS A 192 2.39 -7.74 1.70
N GLN A 193 1.12 -8.16 1.72
CA GLN A 193 0.02 -7.36 1.18
C GLN A 193 -0.36 -6.17 2.09
N LEU A 194 0.32 -5.97 3.22
CA LEU A 194 0.32 -4.77 4.07
C LEU A 194 -1.05 -4.14 4.42
N GLY A 195 -2.18 -4.84 4.28
CA GLY A 195 -3.51 -4.37 4.72
C GLY A 195 -4.12 -3.26 3.89
#